data_AF-A0AAV6J3G4-F1
#
_entry.id   AF-A0AAV6J3G4-F1
#
_cell.length_a   1.000
_cell.length_b   1.000
_cell.length_c   1.000
_cell.angle_alpha   90.00
_cell.angle_beta   90.00
_cell.angle_gamma   90.00
#
_symmetry.space_group_name_H-M   'P 1'
#
loop_
_entity.id
_entity.type
_entity.pdbx_description
1 polymer ?
#
loop_
_entity_poly.entity_id
_entity_poly.type
_entity_poly.pdbx_seq_one_letter_code
_entity_poly.pdbx_strand_id
1 'polypeptide(L)'
;MGSSAEALQSATKVYRHLLKAVKKHVGKEDHKSHFVDFISQEFRKSPQQSDLSAIRQKIKLANDYTYLLNSVHHHQDLLFSYNIAVDRSEEMKKVLGKSAASVGLQLPEAYQP
;
A
#
# COMPACT_ATOMS: atom_id res chain seq x y z
N MET A 1 -33.72 -8.79 10.80
CA MET A 1 -32.75 -9.78 11.31
C MET A 1 -32.03 -10.36 10.10
N GLY A 2 -30.85 -9.83 9.74
CA GLY A 2 -30.15 -10.21 8.51
C GLY A 2 -29.74 -11.68 8.51
N SER A 3 -30.04 -12.38 7.42
CA SER A 3 -29.81 -13.81 7.26
C SER A 3 -28.31 -14.14 7.34
N SER A 4 -27.96 -15.29 7.91
CA SER A 4 -26.57 -15.79 8.00
C SER A 4 -25.84 -15.76 6.64
N ALA A 5 -26.58 -15.92 5.54
CA ALA A 5 -26.08 -15.82 4.17
C ALA A 5 -25.54 -14.43 3.80
N GLU A 6 -26.22 -13.35 4.22
CA GLU A 6 -25.79 -11.96 3.93
C GLU A 6 -24.49 -11.63 4.68
N ALA A 7 -24.36 -12.13 5.92
CA ALA A 7 -23.15 -11.98 6.71
C ALA A 7 -21.96 -12.73 6.08
N LEU A 8 -22.20 -13.91 5.50
CA LEU A 8 -21.18 -14.69 4.80
C LEU A 8 -20.74 -14.02 3.49
N GLN A 9 -21.69 -13.45 2.74
CA GLN A 9 -21.41 -12.70 1.52
C GLN A 9 -20.60 -11.43 1.82
N SER A 10 -20.96 -10.70 2.88
CA SER A 10 -20.21 -9.50 3.30
C SER A 10 -18.79 -9.85 3.75
N ALA A 11 -18.62 -10.92 4.54
CA ALA A 11 -17.31 -11.42 4.96
C ALA A 11 -16.41 -11.78 3.76
N THR A 12 -16.98 -12.46 2.75
CA THR A 12 -16.27 -12.86 1.53
C THR A 12 -15.85 -11.65 0.70
N LYS A 13 -16.67 -10.60 0.66
CA LYS A 13 -16.32 -9.33 0.00
C LYS A 13 -15.17 -8.63 0.71
N VAL A 14 -15.24 -8.52 2.04
CA VAL A 14 -14.19 -7.91 2.88
C VAL A 14 -12.88 -8.67 2.71
N TYR A 15 -12.91 -10.00 2.77
CA TYR A 15 -11.73 -10.85 2.53
C TYR A 15 -11.05 -10.54 1.20
N ARG A 16 -11.82 -10.53 0.10
CA ARG A 16 -11.28 -10.24 -1.24
C ARG A 16 -10.69 -8.84 -1.34
N HIS A 17 -11.37 -7.85 -0.75
CA HIS A 17 -10.90 -6.46 -0.76
C HIS A 17 -9.60 -6.30 0.03
N LEU A 18 -9.53 -6.90 1.22
CA LEU A 18 -8.34 -6.87 2.07
C LEU A 18 -7.16 -7.53 1.36
N LEU A 19 -7.34 -8.73 0.80
CA LEU A 19 -6.28 -9.40 0.05
C LEU A 19 -5.77 -8.57 -1.13
N LYS A 20 -6.69 -7.95 -1.88
CA LYS A 20 -6.31 -7.09 -3.01
C LYS A 20 -5.51 -5.86 -2.54
N ALA A 21 -5.93 -5.21 -1.46
CA ALA A 21 -5.25 -4.04 -0.91
C ALA A 21 -3.86 -4.41 -0.37
N VAL A 22 -3.75 -5.49 0.40
CA VAL A 22 -2.47 -5.97 0.95
C VAL A 22 -1.52 -6.38 -0.17
N LYS A 23 -1.99 -7.11 -1.19
CA LYS A 23 -1.15 -7.48 -2.34
C LYS A 23 -0.67 -6.25 -3.12
N LYS A 24 -1.52 -5.23 -3.28
CA LYS A 24 -1.17 -4.01 -4.03
C LYS A 24 -0.17 -3.12 -3.27
N HIS A 25 -0.37 -2.97 -1.97
CA HIS A 25 0.29 -1.94 -1.17
C HIS A 25 1.42 -2.47 -0.27
N VAL A 26 1.32 -3.70 0.21
CA VAL A 26 2.30 -4.31 1.13
C VAL A 26 3.14 -5.38 0.42
N GLY A 27 2.49 -6.25 -0.38
CA GLY A 27 3.06 -7.45 -0.98
C GLY A 27 3.78 -7.27 -2.32
N LYS A 28 4.40 -6.10 -2.59
CA LYS A 28 5.17 -5.90 -3.83
C LYS A 28 6.46 -6.73 -3.90
N GLU A 29 6.89 -7.31 -2.78
CA GLU A 29 8.13 -8.09 -2.66
C GLU A 29 7.82 -9.53 -2.25
N ASP A 30 8.49 -10.51 -2.87
CA ASP A 30 8.20 -11.95 -2.72
C ASP A 30 8.28 -12.45 -1.26
N HIS A 31 9.09 -11.81 -0.43
CA HIS A 31 9.25 -12.15 0.99
C HIS A 31 8.09 -11.69 1.89
N LYS A 32 7.12 -10.94 1.35
CA LYS A 32 5.95 -10.42 2.11
C LYS A 32 4.68 -11.26 1.88
N SER A 33 4.81 -12.42 1.24
CA SER A 33 3.72 -13.40 1.03
C SER A 33 3.06 -13.87 2.32
N HIS A 34 3.82 -13.91 3.43
CA HIS A 34 3.32 -14.30 4.76
C HIS A 34 2.09 -13.51 5.24
N PHE A 35 1.94 -12.24 4.83
CA PHE A 35 0.76 -11.45 5.20
C PHE A 35 -0.51 -11.97 4.51
N VAL A 36 -0.41 -12.33 3.23
CA VAL A 36 -1.53 -12.90 2.47
C VAL A 36 -1.90 -14.27 3.02
N ASP A 37 -0.91 -15.09 3.37
CA ASP A 37 -1.13 -16.40 3.97
C ASP A 37 -1.77 -16.27 5.36
N PHE A 38 -1.29 -15.35 6.19
CA PHE A 38 -1.86 -15.06 7.51
C PHE A 38 -3.33 -14.64 7.40
N ILE A 39 -3.66 -13.71 6.50
CA ILE A 39 -5.06 -13.28 6.28
C ILE A 39 -5.91 -14.47 5.80
N SER A 40 -5.38 -15.27 4.88
CA SER A 40 -6.08 -16.46 4.40
C SER A 40 -6.33 -17.49 5.51
N GLN A 41 -5.39 -17.66 6.42
CA GLN A 41 -5.54 -18.54 7.58
C GLN A 41 -6.56 -17.98 8.58
N GLU A 42 -6.50 -16.69 8.92
CA GLU A 42 -7.45 -16.06 9.85
C GLU A 42 -8.90 -16.15 9.35
N PHE A 43 -9.15 -15.96 8.06
CA PHE A 43 -10.50 -16.08 7.48
C PHE A 43 -10.96 -17.53 7.32
N ARG A 44 -10.05 -18.51 7.34
CA ARG A 44 -10.37 -19.95 7.32
C ARG A 44 -10.59 -20.55 8.70
N LYS A 45 -10.10 -19.93 9.77
CA LYS A 45 -10.32 -20.41 11.15
C LYS A 45 -11.82 -20.53 11.40
N SER A 46 -12.27 -21.75 11.72
CA SER A 46 -13.69 -22.07 11.81
C SER A 46 -14.43 -21.18 12.80
N PRO A 47 -15.65 -20.72 12.46
CA PRO A 47 -16.51 -19.94 13.37
C PRO A 47 -16.99 -20.76 14.60
N GLN A 48 -16.68 -22.06 14.66
CA GLN A 48 -17.11 -22.99 15.72
C GLN A 48 -16.58 -22.64 17.12
N GLN A 49 -15.55 -21.79 17.23
CA GLN A 49 -14.96 -21.36 18.51
C GLN A 49 -15.26 -19.91 18.90
N SER A 50 -15.98 -19.13 18.08
CA SER A 50 -16.12 -17.68 18.28
C SER A 50 -17.58 -17.23 18.28
N ASP A 51 -17.92 -16.35 19.24
CA ASP A 51 -19.20 -15.66 19.28
C ASP A 51 -19.47 -14.90 17.96
N LEU A 52 -20.72 -14.95 17.48
CA LEU A 52 -21.17 -14.25 16.27
C LEU A 52 -20.91 -12.74 16.36
N SER A 53 -20.98 -12.16 17.56
CA SER A 53 -20.61 -10.76 17.82
C SER A 53 -19.12 -10.49 17.53
N ALA A 54 -18.24 -11.36 18.03
CA ALA A 54 -16.80 -11.25 17.81
C ALA A 54 -16.44 -11.42 16.32
N ILE A 55 -17.11 -12.31 15.61
CA ILE A 55 -16.92 -12.49 14.16
C ILE A 55 -17.30 -11.20 13.40
N ARG A 56 -18.44 -10.60 13.72
CA ARG A 56 -18.88 -9.34 13.11
C ARG A 56 -17.90 -8.20 13.38
N GLN A 57 -17.37 -8.11 14.61
CA GLN A 57 -16.35 -7.12 14.97
C GLN A 57 -15.05 -7.33 14.18
N LYS A 58 -14.58 -8.56 14.03
CA LYS A 58 -13.39 -8.88 13.21
C LYS A 58 -13.59 -8.53 11.74
N ILE A 59 -14.76 -8.83 11.16
CA ILE A 59 -15.09 -8.46 9.78
C ILE A 59 -15.11 -6.92 9.62
N LYS A 60 -15.72 -6.21 10.57
CA LYS A 60 -15.72 -4.74 10.57
C LYS A 60 -14.30 -4.18 10.64
N LEU A 61 -13.48 -4.70 11.56
CA LEU A 61 -12.08 -4.30 11.70
C LEU A 61 -11.28 -4.50 10.41
N ALA A 62 -11.44 -5.65 9.75
CA ALA A 62 -10.79 -5.93 8.47
C ALA A 62 -11.23 -4.95 7.37
N ASN A 63 -12.50 -4.57 7.34
CA ASN A 63 -13.03 -3.58 6.41
C ASN A 63 -12.47 -2.18 6.69
N ASP A 64 -12.48 -1.75 7.95
CA ASP A 64 -11.97 -0.44 8.37
C ASP A 64 -10.46 -0.32 8.09
N TYR A 65 -9.70 -1.39 8.34
CA TYR A 65 -8.28 -1.45 7.99
C TYR A 65 -8.05 -1.38 6.48
N THR A 66 -8.87 -2.07 5.68
CA THR A 66 -8.78 -2.00 4.21
C THR A 66 -9.03 -0.57 3.71
N TYR A 67 -10.01 0.13 4.30
CA TYR A 67 -10.26 1.53 3.98
C TYR A 67 -9.07 2.42 4.32
N LEU A 68 -8.54 2.30 5.55
CA LEU A 68 -7.36 3.06 6.00
C LEU A 68 -6.17 2.84 5.07
N LEU A 69 -5.85 1.58 4.75
CA LEU A 69 -4.69 1.23 3.93
C LEU A 69 -4.77 1.86 2.53
N ASN A 70 -5.93 1.78 1.89
CA ASN A 70 -6.14 2.37 0.57
C ASN A 70 -6.07 3.91 0.63
N SER A 71 -6.69 4.53 1.64
CA SER A 71 -6.69 5.99 1.80
C SER A 71 -5.28 6.54 2.02
N VAL A 72 -4.48 5.91 2.88
CA VAL A 72 -3.09 6.31 3.13
C VAL A 72 -2.27 6.27 1.84
N HIS A 73 -2.37 5.20 1.07
CA HIS A 73 -1.64 5.08 -0.19
C HIS A 73 -2.16 6.05 -1.27
N HIS A 74 -3.47 6.30 -1.30
CA HIS A 74 -4.03 7.30 -2.19
C HIS A 74 -3.50 8.70 -1.88
N HIS A 75 -3.40 9.07 -0.59
CA HIS A 75 -2.80 10.34 -0.19
C HIS A 75 -1.30 10.39 -0.50
N GLN A 76 -0.57 9.28 -0.34
CA GLN A 76 0.82 9.18 -0.73
C GLN A 76 1.00 9.44 -2.24
N ASP A 77 0.19 8.79 -3.07
CA ASP A 77 0.22 8.97 -4.53
C ASP A 77 -0.09 10.44 -4.91
N LEU A 78 -1.04 11.08 -4.22
CA LEU A 78 -1.34 12.50 -4.40
C LEU A 78 -0.15 13.39 -4.04
N LEU A 79 0.49 13.19 -2.89
CA LEU A 79 1.66 13.97 -2.49
C LEU A 79 2.79 13.85 -3.52
N PHE A 80 3.06 12.64 -4.00
CA PHE A 80 4.02 12.42 -5.08
C PHE A 80 3.62 13.09 -6.39
N SER A 81 2.33 13.13 -6.74
CA SER A 81 1.86 13.84 -7.94
C SER A 81 2.10 15.36 -7.90
N TYR A 82 2.11 15.95 -6.70
CA TYR A 82 2.46 17.36 -6.49
C TYR A 82 3.98 17.58 -6.31
N ASN A 83 4.80 16.54 -6.48
CA ASN A 83 6.23 16.54 -6.16
C ASN A 83 6.53 16.95 -4.71
N ILE A 84 5.57 16.74 -3.80
CA ILE A 84 5.75 16.93 -2.36
C ILE A 84 6.33 15.62 -1.83
N ALA A 85 7.53 15.69 -1.25
CA ALA A 85 8.33 14.56 -0.76
C ALA A 85 9.14 13.75 -1.81
N VAL A 86 9.33 14.26 -3.04
CA VAL A 86 10.36 13.77 -3.97
C VAL A 86 11.62 14.62 -3.79
N ASP A 87 12.73 14.00 -3.37
CA ASP A 87 14.02 14.67 -3.30
C ASP A 87 14.53 14.98 -4.71
N ARG A 88 14.37 16.24 -5.13
CA ARG A 88 14.79 16.73 -6.44
C ARG A 88 16.23 17.22 -6.46
N SER A 89 16.99 17.06 -5.38
CA SER A 89 18.38 17.54 -5.30
C SER A 89 19.24 16.98 -6.45
N GLU A 90 19.13 15.68 -6.76
CA GLU A 90 19.86 15.05 -7.87
C GLU A 90 19.37 15.47 -9.26
N GLU A 91 18.05 15.66 -9.44
CA GLU A 91 17.50 16.21 -10.69
C GLU A 91 17.98 17.66 -10.91
N MET A 92 17.96 18.48 -9.86
CA MET A 92 18.48 19.84 -9.89
C MET A 92 19.96 19.86 -10.22
N LYS A 93 20.77 18.98 -9.62
CA LYS A 93 22.20 18.84 -9.91
C LYS A 93 22.45 18.48 -11.38
N LYS A 94 21.63 17.57 -11.94
CA LYS A 94 21.69 17.20 -13.36
C LYS A 94 21.29 18.36 -14.28
N VAL A 95 20.26 19.13 -13.93
CA VAL A 95 19.86 20.33 -14.69
C VAL A 95 20.94 21.40 -14.61
N LEU A 96 21.51 21.65 -13.43
CA LEU A 96 22.59 22.63 -13.25
C LEU A 96 23.83 22.26 -14.06
N GLY A 97 24.22 20.98 -14.08
CA GLY A 97 25.34 20.50 -14.89
C GLY A 97 25.12 20.69 -16.39
N LYS A 98 23.89 20.43 -16.88
CA LYS A 98 23.53 20.70 -18.28
C LYS A 98 23.53 22.18 -18.62
N SER A 99 22.98 23.02 -17.74
CA SER A 99 22.97 24.48 -17.92
C SER A 99 24.39 25.03 -17.93
N ALA A 100 25.25 24.63 -16.99
CA ALA A 100 26.66 25.01 -16.96
C ALA A 100 27.40 24.57 -18.23
N ALA A 101 27.16 23.34 -18.72
CA ALA A 101 27.72 22.87 -19.98
C ALA A 101 27.29 23.73 -21.17
N SER A 102 26.02 24.11 -21.22
CA SER A 102 25.46 24.90 -22.33
C SER A 102 26.04 26.33 -22.43
N VAL A 103 26.51 26.88 -21.30
CA VAL A 103 27.16 28.20 -21.25
C VAL A 103 28.69 28.11 -21.17
N GLY A 104 29.27 26.92 -21.35
CA GLY A 104 30.72 26.71 -21.35
C GLY A 104 31.38 26.75 -19.96
N LEU A 105 30.61 26.63 -18.87
CA LEU A 105 31.07 26.64 -17.48
C LEU A 105 31.28 25.24 -16.88
N GLN A 106 31.53 24.22 -17.71
CA GLN A 106 31.75 22.85 -17.23
C GLN A 106 33.13 22.70 -16.56
N LEU A 107 33.19 21.99 -15.42
CA LEU A 107 34.46 21.59 -14.79
C LEU A 107 35.21 20.59 -15.69
N PRO A 108 36.54 20.74 -15.88
CA PRO A 108 37.35 19.81 -16.67
C PRO A 108 37.26 18.36 -16.16
N GLU A 109 37.35 17.38 -17.07
CA GLU A 109 37.28 15.94 -16.76
C GLU A 109 38.25 15.50 -15.65
N ALA A 110 39.37 16.20 -15.48
CA ALA A 110 40.34 15.96 -14.41
C ALA A 110 39.79 16.12 -12.97
N TYR A 111 38.59 16.70 -12.81
CA TYR A 111 37.93 16.94 -11.54
C TYR A 111 36.61 16.16 -11.36
N GLN A 112 36.28 15.23 -12.27
CA GLN A 112 35.16 14.32 -12.06
C GLN A 112 35.61 13.13 -11.20
N PRO A 113 34.86 12.76 -10.13
CA PRO A 113 35.24 11.68 -9.21
C PRO A 113 35.14 10.28 -9.83
#